data_AF-A0A1V5LF92-F1
#
_entry.id   AF-A0A1V5LF92-F1
#
_cell.length_a   1.000
_cell.length_b   1.000
_cell.length_c   1.000
_cell.angle_alpha   90.00
_cell.angle_beta   90.00
_cell.angle_gamma   90.00
#
_symmetry.space_group_name_H-M   'P 1'
#
loop_
_entity.id
_entity.type
_entity.pdbx_description
1 polymer ?
#
loop_
_entity_poly.entity_id
_entity_poly.type
_entity_poly.pdbx_seq_one_letter_code
_entity_poly.pdbx_strand_id
1 'polypeptide(L)'
;MKFRVLSEKEVENLKKSALNEHKNDAKKFLDEVGFKKDNKDYEEVLSSCTSVFETCSKYGLDKLDKYQISEEGQIKTLSEVREILNSDNYAENLKKFEQELPIKAHKYKEIVDNTMKEGLDLRKDFNPKFPDILKDKDRVYIEVEDMYPVKEYISSYCEELSEFLKPYNKSFEVKDVKGNPRITFNNQEIRPHHNFMQSQKVLEEFKNIEVDGSDKQLFAVLKKGNFSDLKAILRTRKEQAKEGKEFKNEKICRAFDKNELLFYSFANKLKSSMFDDEVSNFMMARVRLDSFYEDIMSKLGFASGMKKSESENADKSVNIIMVSKDAYDIATASAYNAPARTCFHPVGKEVGENKHHVVKTIIEKGGLYMAALDEKLNPVFRSVVASYKNDKGEVIYDVNNPAGRCDLDGRKCFEEITKNLLNDKEVSGVFKRENVADLFEHQGLAEAAAGIPLKVPTITKLDENKEFDFKELSKILGNEVVDENQVSKVKSFKLKKDDRQDEIDVKIKFPKSLEVERDFCLKDNSKTKALPNNLKVGGDFEISNCKNITSLPENLNVEGNIKIDNCENLKYIPTNIPENKIKGLSFEEVMVLKENYKNNQNFQMAKRAKFGNNSK
;
A
#
# COMPACT_ATOMS: atom_id res chain seq x y z
N MET A 1 -11.99 15.32 -8.55
CA MET A 1 -11.07 15.81 -9.60
C MET A 1 -11.90 16.23 -10.79
N LYS A 2 -11.63 17.40 -11.35
CA LYS A 2 -12.20 17.78 -12.65
C LYS A 2 -11.14 17.54 -13.71
N PHE A 3 -11.58 17.00 -14.83
CA PHE A 3 -10.71 16.67 -15.96
C PHE A 3 -11.18 17.44 -17.17
N ARG A 4 -10.22 18.01 -17.90
CA ARG A 4 -10.50 18.67 -19.17
C ARG A 4 -9.47 18.24 -20.19
N VAL A 5 -9.94 17.71 -21.31
CA VAL A 5 -9.05 17.42 -22.44
C VAL A 5 -8.59 18.74 -23.05
N LEU A 6 -7.28 18.92 -23.18
CA LEU A 6 -6.71 20.10 -23.79
C LEU A 6 -6.88 20.07 -25.31
N SER A 7 -7.20 21.23 -25.90
CA SER A 7 -7.18 21.41 -27.34
C SER A 7 -5.76 21.35 -27.89
N GLU A 8 -5.61 21.07 -29.18
CA GLU A 8 -4.29 21.04 -29.84
C GLU A 8 -3.53 22.36 -29.69
N LYS A 9 -4.24 23.49 -29.77
CA LYS A 9 -3.65 24.82 -29.58
C LYS A 9 -3.13 25.01 -28.14
N GLU A 10 -3.85 24.53 -27.14
CA GLU A 10 -3.41 24.59 -25.74
C GLU A 10 -2.19 23.69 -25.51
N VAL A 11 -2.20 22.48 -26.06
CA VAL A 11 -1.03 21.58 -26.02
C VAL A 11 0.17 22.21 -26.71
N GLU A 12 -0.02 22.85 -27.86
CA GLU A 12 1.04 23.56 -28.57
C GLU A 12 1.58 24.74 -27.75
N ASN A 13 0.71 25.47 -27.06
CA ASN A 13 1.12 26.54 -26.14
C ASN A 13 1.92 26.01 -24.95
N LEU A 14 1.50 24.90 -24.34
CA LEU A 14 2.26 24.24 -23.27
C LEU A 14 3.63 23.79 -23.77
N LYS A 15 3.70 23.19 -24.97
CA LYS A 15 4.97 22.81 -25.59
C LYS A 15 5.88 24.02 -25.85
N LYS A 16 5.34 25.13 -26.36
CA LYS A 16 6.08 26.38 -26.54
C LYS A 16 6.60 26.95 -25.21
N SER A 17 5.79 26.88 -24.16
CA SER A 17 6.18 27.30 -22.81
C SER A 17 7.34 26.45 -22.28
N ALA A 18 7.21 25.11 -22.37
CA ALA A 18 8.27 24.18 -21.99
C ALA A 18 9.55 24.39 -22.80
N LEU A 19 9.43 24.64 -24.11
CA LEU A 19 10.58 24.92 -24.98
C LEU A 19 11.31 26.22 -24.57
N ASN A 20 10.57 27.27 -24.21
CA ASN A 20 11.17 28.52 -23.71
C ASN A 20 11.96 28.28 -22.42
N GLU A 21 11.49 27.39 -21.56
CA GLU A 21 12.22 27.02 -20.36
C GLU A 21 13.45 26.18 -20.65
N HIS A 22 13.38 25.19 -21.55
CA HIS A 22 14.57 24.46 -22.00
C HIS A 22 15.61 25.39 -22.62
N LYS A 23 15.17 26.44 -23.32
CA LYS A 23 16.06 27.50 -23.80
C LYS A 23 16.69 28.28 -22.65
N ASN A 24 15.98 28.51 -21.55
CA ASN A 24 16.54 29.17 -20.36
C ASN A 24 17.51 28.26 -19.59
N ASP A 25 17.20 26.97 -19.46
CA ASP A 25 18.10 25.96 -18.90
C ASP A 25 19.38 25.87 -19.73
N ALA A 26 19.26 25.82 -21.06
CA ALA A 26 20.38 25.85 -21.99
C ALA A 26 21.22 27.13 -21.85
N LYS A 27 20.60 28.31 -21.74
CA LYS A 27 21.34 29.57 -21.46
C LYS A 27 22.12 29.49 -20.16
N LYS A 28 21.48 29.04 -19.08
CA LYS A 28 22.12 28.91 -17.77
C LYS A 28 23.30 27.95 -17.83
N PHE A 29 23.12 26.81 -18.50
CA PHE A 29 24.20 25.86 -18.73
C PHE A 29 25.34 26.45 -19.55
N LEU A 30 25.05 27.19 -20.63
CA LEU A 30 26.07 27.88 -21.43
C LEU A 30 26.84 28.92 -20.61
N ASP A 31 26.14 29.68 -19.76
CA ASP A 31 26.75 30.64 -18.84
C ASP A 31 27.66 29.91 -17.81
N GLU A 32 27.22 28.76 -17.27
CA GLU A 32 27.98 27.93 -16.32
C GLU A 32 29.28 27.35 -16.93
N VAL A 33 29.26 26.99 -18.22
CA VAL A 33 30.45 26.47 -18.93
C VAL A 33 31.29 27.58 -19.56
N GLY A 34 30.92 28.85 -19.38
CA GLY A 34 31.67 30.01 -19.87
C GLY A 34 31.51 30.29 -21.37
N PHE A 35 30.49 29.74 -22.03
CA PHE A 35 30.21 29.98 -23.45
C PHE A 35 29.49 31.32 -23.65
N LYS A 36 30.23 32.35 -24.05
CA LYS A 36 29.77 33.74 -24.04
C LYS A 36 28.80 34.10 -25.17
N LYS A 37 27.89 35.03 -24.88
CA LYS A 37 26.88 35.58 -25.81
C LYS A 37 27.42 36.34 -27.02
N ASP A 38 28.65 36.82 -26.95
CA ASP A 38 29.34 37.52 -28.05
C ASP A 38 29.98 36.57 -29.06
N ASN A 39 29.96 35.25 -28.80
CA ASN A 39 30.39 34.26 -29.77
C ASN A 39 29.46 34.26 -31.00
N LYS A 40 30.04 34.30 -32.20
CA LYS A 40 29.30 34.29 -33.48
C LYS A 40 28.36 33.08 -33.64
N ASP A 41 28.64 31.96 -32.99
CA ASP A 41 27.88 30.71 -33.07
C ASP A 41 26.91 30.55 -31.89
N TYR A 42 26.75 31.55 -31.02
CA TYR A 42 25.99 31.45 -29.77
C TYR A 42 24.54 31.00 -29.97
N GLU A 43 23.81 31.57 -30.94
CA GLU A 43 22.41 31.19 -31.17
C GLU A 43 22.28 29.77 -31.74
N GLU A 44 23.25 29.32 -32.56
CA GLU A 44 23.26 27.93 -33.07
C GLU A 44 23.53 26.96 -31.91
N VAL A 45 24.55 27.22 -31.10
CA VAL A 45 24.90 26.41 -29.93
C VAL A 45 23.75 26.39 -28.91
N LEU A 46 23.12 27.54 -28.64
CA LEU A 46 21.96 27.63 -27.77
C LEU A 46 20.79 26.81 -28.29
N SER A 47 20.53 26.84 -29.60
CA SER A 47 19.50 26.02 -30.22
C SER A 47 19.77 24.53 -30.01
N SER A 48 20.99 24.07 -30.30
CA SER A 48 21.37 22.66 -30.13
C SER A 48 21.33 22.21 -28.66
N CYS A 49 21.81 23.04 -27.73
CA CYS A 49 21.67 22.76 -26.30
C CYS A 49 20.19 22.70 -25.89
N THR A 50 19.34 23.59 -26.40
CA THR A 50 17.89 23.56 -26.12
C THR A 50 17.28 22.23 -26.58
N SER A 51 17.60 21.77 -27.79
CA SER A 51 17.18 20.46 -28.31
C SER A 51 17.69 19.30 -27.46
N VAL A 52 18.92 19.39 -26.94
CA VAL A 52 19.47 18.41 -26.00
C VAL A 52 18.67 18.37 -24.70
N PHE A 53 18.38 19.52 -24.09
CA PHE A 53 17.57 19.59 -22.86
C PHE A 53 16.13 19.08 -23.08
N GLU A 54 15.52 19.37 -24.24
CA GLU A 54 14.22 18.82 -24.63
C GLU A 54 14.28 17.30 -24.75
N THR A 55 15.30 16.77 -25.42
CA THR A 55 15.54 15.33 -25.56
C THR A 55 15.73 14.69 -24.19
N CYS A 56 16.56 15.29 -23.31
CA CYS A 56 16.72 14.81 -21.94
C CYS A 56 15.41 14.77 -21.17
N SER A 57 14.61 15.84 -21.27
CA SER A 57 13.30 15.96 -20.65
C SER A 57 12.34 14.87 -21.12
N LYS A 58 12.26 14.69 -22.44
CA LYS A 58 11.40 13.71 -23.12
C LYS A 58 11.74 12.28 -22.72
N TYR A 59 13.03 11.95 -22.64
CA TYR A 59 13.51 10.61 -22.31
C TYR A 59 13.76 10.39 -20.81
N GLY A 60 13.52 11.40 -19.97
CA GLY A 60 13.79 11.34 -18.53
C GLY A 60 15.27 11.15 -18.19
N LEU A 61 16.17 11.62 -19.07
CA LEU A 61 17.61 11.60 -18.85
C LEU A 61 17.96 12.60 -17.73
N ASP A 62 18.94 12.24 -16.93
CA ASP A 62 19.43 13.13 -15.89
C ASP A 62 20.06 14.36 -16.53
N LYS A 63 19.35 15.48 -16.46
CA LYS A 63 19.80 16.78 -16.97
C LYS A 63 21.05 17.28 -16.25
N LEU A 64 21.51 16.67 -15.15
CA LEU A 64 22.67 17.14 -14.40
C LEU A 64 23.74 16.06 -14.22
N ASP A 65 23.56 14.88 -14.81
CA ASP A 65 24.42 13.70 -14.62
C ASP A 65 24.70 13.39 -13.12
N LYS A 66 23.79 13.77 -12.20
CA LYS A 66 23.91 13.63 -10.75
C LYS A 66 23.85 12.17 -10.30
N TYR A 67 23.09 11.32 -11.00
CA TYR A 67 22.92 9.91 -10.67
C TYR A 67 23.84 9.03 -11.52
N GLN A 68 25.08 8.85 -11.06
CA GLN A 68 26.03 7.90 -11.64
C GLN A 68 25.60 6.46 -11.33
N ILE A 69 24.83 5.82 -12.22
CA ILE A 69 24.62 4.37 -12.15
C ILE A 69 25.77 3.68 -12.88
N SER A 70 26.71 3.12 -12.13
CA SER A 70 27.91 2.43 -12.61
C SER A 70 27.58 1.20 -13.47
N GLU A 71 27.72 1.29 -14.80
CA GLU A 71 28.21 0.23 -15.73
C GLU A 71 27.95 0.60 -17.21
N GLU A 72 28.66 -0.07 -18.12
CA GLU A 72 28.73 0.13 -19.58
C GLU A 72 27.38 0.42 -20.24
N GLY A 73 27.26 1.58 -20.91
CA GLY A 73 26.05 2.00 -21.63
C GLY A 73 25.49 3.39 -21.26
N GLN A 74 26.15 4.14 -20.36
CA GLN A 74 25.75 5.49 -19.96
C GLN A 74 25.74 6.47 -21.14
N ILE A 75 24.70 7.30 -21.21
CA ILE A 75 24.69 8.53 -22.01
C ILE A 75 24.99 9.64 -21.03
N LYS A 76 26.19 10.22 -21.08
CA LYS A 76 26.55 11.34 -20.19
C LYS A 76 26.16 12.63 -20.88
N THR A 77 24.90 13.01 -20.75
CA THR A 77 24.29 14.05 -21.58
C THR A 77 25.00 15.39 -21.46
N LEU A 78 25.01 16.01 -20.28
CA LEU A 78 25.61 17.34 -20.15
C LEU A 78 27.12 17.31 -20.05
N SER A 79 27.71 16.21 -19.55
CA SER A 79 29.16 16.06 -19.53
C SER A 79 29.74 15.90 -20.94
N GLU A 80 29.09 15.15 -21.84
CA GLU A 80 29.49 15.08 -23.26
C GLU A 80 29.31 16.43 -23.94
N VAL A 81 28.21 17.15 -23.68
CA VAL A 81 28.04 18.52 -24.20
C VAL A 81 29.16 19.44 -23.70
N ARG A 82 29.55 19.37 -22.42
CA ARG A 82 30.69 20.14 -21.87
C ARG A 82 31.99 19.81 -22.58
N GLU A 83 32.25 18.53 -22.83
CA GLU A 83 33.45 18.09 -23.55
C GLU A 83 33.44 18.60 -25.01
N ILE A 84 32.31 18.51 -25.70
CA ILE A 84 32.12 19.02 -27.06
C ILE A 84 32.33 20.53 -27.13
N LEU A 85 31.79 21.29 -26.17
CA LEU A 85 31.95 22.75 -26.15
C LEU A 85 33.40 23.20 -25.92
N ASN A 86 34.26 22.32 -25.38
CA ASN A 86 35.69 22.56 -25.22
C ASN A 86 36.53 22.07 -26.41
N SER A 87 35.92 21.45 -27.43
CA SER A 87 36.63 20.94 -28.60
C SER A 87 36.77 21.99 -29.70
N ASP A 88 37.77 21.81 -30.55
CA ASP A 88 37.74 22.44 -31.88
C ASP A 88 36.51 21.94 -32.64
N ASN A 89 35.93 22.77 -33.52
CA ASN A 89 34.70 22.47 -34.27
C ASN A 89 33.48 22.13 -33.38
N TYR A 90 33.37 22.74 -32.19
CA TYR A 90 32.28 22.49 -31.25
C TYR A 90 30.88 22.59 -31.87
N ALA A 91 30.64 23.51 -32.82
CA ALA A 91 29.31 23.71 -33.41
C ALA A 91 28.87 22.49 -34.23
N GLU A 92 29.75 21.96 -35.08
CA GLU A 92 29.50 20.76 -35.87
C GLU A 92 29.39 19.52 -34.98
N ASN A 93 30.28 19.39 -33.99
CA ASN A 93 30.26 18.29 -33.03
C ASN A 93 29.00 18.30 -32.16
N LEU A 94 28.52 19.48 -31.77
CA LEU A 94 27.31 19.64 -30.96
C LEU A 94 26.07 19.33 -31.78
N LYS A 95 26.03 19.75 -33.05
CA LYS A 95 24.94 19.41 -33.97
C LYS A 95 24.91 17.91 -34.27
N LYS A 96 26.08 17.30 -34.44
CA LYS A 96 26.22 15.84 -34.54
C LYS A 96 25.74 15.17 -33.26
N PHE A 97 26.11 15.68 -32.09
CA PHE A 97 25.63 15.17 -30.81
C PHE A 97 24.13 15.37 -30.62
N GLU A 98 23.55 16.50 -31.03
CA GLU A 98 22.11 16.74 -31.02
C GLU A 98 21.37 15.72 -31.89
N GLN A 99 21.90 15.38 -33.07
CA GLN A 99 21.34 14.36 -33.95
C GLN A 99 21.54 12.95 -33.39
N GLU A 100 22.71 12.71 -32.79
CA GLU A 100 23.06 11.43 -32.17
C GLU A 100 22.39 11.25 -30.83
N LEU A 101 22.01 12.28 -30.08
CA LEU A 101 21.54 12.13 -28.71
C LEU A 101 20.19 11.40 -28.67
N PRO A 102 19.19 11.74 -29.50
CA PRO A 102 18.01 10.90 -29.67
C PRO A 102 18.31 9.51 -30.23
N ILE A 103 19.53 9.22 -30.71
CA ILE A 103 20.03 7.91 -31.16
C ILE A 103 20.88 7.22 -30.05
N LYS A 104 21.56 7.96 -29.17
CA LYS A 104 22.38 7.49 -28.04
C LYS A 104 21.51 7.22 -26.82
N ALA A 105 20.54 8.10 -26.56
CA ALA A 105 19.27 7.84 -25.86
C ALA A 105 18.50 6.65 -26.44
N HIS A 106 19.01 6.10 -27.52
CA HIS A 106 18.48 5.03 -28.32
C HIS A 106 19.59 4.00 -28.61
N LYS A 107 20.66 3.88 -27.80
CA LYS A 107 21.45 2.63 -27.80
C LYS A 107 20.57 1.43 -27.40
N TYR A 108 19.39 1.74 -26.86
CA TYR A 108 18.21 0.90 -26.64
C TYR A 108 17.19 0.91 -27.80
N LYS A 109 17.44 1.63 -28.90
CA LYS A 109 16.55 1.80 -30.07
C LYS A 109 16.22 0.50 -30.70
N GLU A 110 17.24 -0.28 -31.03
CA GLU A 110 17.04 -1.53 -31.72
C GLU A 110 16.18 -2.47 -30.87
N ILE A 111 16.39 -2.46 -29.56
CA ILE A 111 15.59 -3.23 -28.61
C ILE A 111 14.17 -2.68 -28.50
N VAL A 112 13.99 -1.37 -28.43
CA VAL A 112 12.68 -0.71 -28.37
C VAL A 112 11.91 -0.90 -29.68
N ASP A 113 12.56 -0.73 -30.84
CA ASP A 113 12.03 -0.92 -32.18
C ASP A 113 11.66 -2.39 -32.40
N ASN A 114 12.52 -3.33 -32.00
CA ASN A 114 12.20 -4.76 -32.04
C ASN A 114 11.05 -5.11 -31.09
N THR A 115 11.04 -4.57 -29.88
CA THR A 115 9.95 -4.76 -28.89
C THR A 115 8.63 -4.19 -29.38
N MET A 116 8.63 -2.99 -29.95
CA MET A 116 7.47 -2.36 -30.56
C MET A 116 6.99 -3.16 -31.77
N LYS A 117 7.91 -3.55 -32.67
CA LYS A 117 7.57 -4.31 -33.86
C LYS A 117 6.95 -5.66 -33.49
N GLU A 118 7.59 -6.41 -32.60
CA GLU A 118 7.05 -7.68 -32.11
C GLU A 118 5.69 -7.49 -31.41
N GLY A 119 5.56 -6.52 -30.51
CA GLY A 119 4.30 -6.23 -29.83
C GLY A 119 3.19 -5.78 -30.78
N LEU A 120 3.50 -4.98 -31.80
CA LEU A 120 2.57 -4.53 -32.83
C LEU A 120 2.18 -5.66 -33.79
N ASP A 121 3.12 -6.54 -34.12
CA ASP A 121 2.85 -7.73 -34.93
C ASP A 121 1.90 -8.68 -34.19
N LEU A 122 2.07 -8.86 -32.88
CA LEU A 122 1.13 -9.61 -32.02
C LEU A 122 -0.23 -8.88 -31.84
N ARG A 123 -0.23 -7.55 -31.73
CA ARG A 123 -1.45 -6.74 -31.54
C ARG A 123 -2.43 -6.86 -32.70
N LYS A 124 -1.95 -7.07 -33.93
CA LYS A 124 -2.79 -7.22 -35.13
C LYS A 124 -3.83 -8.34 -34.98
N ASP A 125 -3.52 -9.35 -34.18
CA ASP A 125 -4.42 -10.49 -33.93
C ASP A 125 -5.46 -10.19 -32.82
N PHE A 126 -5.16 -9.28 -31.89
CA PHE A 126 -5.99 -8.98 -30.72
C PHE A 126 -7.02 -7.84 -30.94
N ASN A 127 -6.76 -6.93 -31.89
CA ASN A 127 -7.60 -5.76 -32.22
C ASN A 127 -8.22 -5.04 -30.99
N PRO A 128 -7.38 -4.47 -30.10
CA PRO A 128 -7.83 -3.90 -28.83
C PRO A 128 -8.73 -2.66 -29.03
N LYS A 129 -9.76 -2.55 -28.20
CA LYS A 129 -10.60 -1.35 -28.12
C LYS A 129 -9.95 -0.32 -27.18
N PHE A 130 -9.77 0.89 -27.68
CA PHE A 130 -9.26 2.02 -26.89
C PHE A 130 -10.40 2.86 -26.34
N PRO A 131 -10.18 3.57 -25.22
CA PRO A 131 -11.16 4.55 -24.73
C PRO A 131 -11.45 5.61 -25.80
N ASP A 132 -12.69 6.10 -25.85
CA ASP A 132 -13.14 7.06 -26.86
C ASP A 132 -12.29 8.34 -26.92
N ILE A 133 -11.71 8.75 -25.80
CA ILE A 133 -10.79 9.90 -25.75
C ILE A 133 -9.57 9.75 -26.69
N LEU A 134 -9.19 8.51 -27.03
CA LEU A 134 -8.06 8.16 -27.91
C LEU A 134 -8.51 7.65 -29.29
N LYS A 135 -9.80 7.75 -29.64
CA LYS A 135 -10.33 7.12 -30.86
C LYS A 135 -9.54 7.52 -32.12
N ASP A 136 -9.34 8.82 -32.30
CA ASP A 136 -8.66 9.40 -33.47
C ASP A 136 -7.28 10.00 -33.13
N LYS A 137 -6.79 9.81 -31.90
CA LYS A 137 -5.55 10.39 -31.41
C LYS A 137 -4.68 9.35 -30.74
N ASP A 138 -3.39 9.37 -31.05
CA ASP A 138 -2.42 8.50 -30.36
C ASP A 138 -2.14 8.99 -28.93
N ARG A 139 -2.31 10.29 -28.70
CA ARG A 139 -2.04 10.95 -27.42
C ARG A 139 -3.08 12.01 -27.12
N VAL A 140 -3.45 12.11 -25.84
CA VAL A 140 -4.26 13.20 -25.30
C VAL A 140 -3.62 13.74 -24.04
N TYR A 141 -3.77 15.04 -23.85
CA TYR A 141 -3.34 15.74 -22.64
C TYR A 141 -4.59 16.18 -21.90
N ILE A 142 -4.63 15.87 -20.61
CA ILE A 142 -5.75 16.10 -19.74
C ILE A 142 -5.24 17.06 -18.67
N GLU A 143 -5.82 18.25 -18.64
CA GLU A 143 -5.67 19.12 -17.49
C GLU A 143 -6.46 18.54 -16.33
N VAL A 144 -5.79 18.46 -15.18
CA VAL A 144 -6.34 17.96 -13.94
C VAL A 144 -6.41 19.11 -12.97
N GLU A 145 -7.64 19.55 -12.66
CA GLU A 145 -7.89 20.44 -11.54
C GLU A 145 -8.05 19.59 -10.28
N ASP A 146 -7.38 20.02 -9.20
CA ASP A 146 -7.52 19.46 -7.86
C ASP A 146 -7.06 18.00 -7.72
N MET A 147 -5.81 17.67 -8.10
CA MET A 147 -5.15 16.46 -7.55
C MET A 147 -4.97 16.65 -6.04
N TYR A 148 -6.04 16.40 -5.26
CA TYR A 148 -6.13 16.56 -3.80
C TYR A 148 -5.39 17.82 -3.32
N PRO A 149 -6.04 19.00 -3.26
CA PRO A 149 -5.33 20.17 -2.78
C PRO A 149 -4.78 19.82 -1.39
N VAL A 150 -3.49 20.11 -1.21
CA VAL A 150 -2.69 19.62 -0.07
C VAL A 150 -3.40 19.88 1.26
N LYS A 151 -4.20 20.95 1.31
CA LYS A 151 -5.06 21.31 2.44
C LYS A 151 -6.14 20.26 2.74
N GLU A 152 -6.91 19.78 1.77
CA GLU A 152 -7.96 18.76 1.93
C GLU A 152 -7.34 17.42 2.33
N TYR A 153 -6.18 17.09 1.77
CA TYR A 153 -5.44 15.89 2.15
C TYR A 153 -4.99 15.95 3.61
N ILE A 154 -4.34 17.04 4.00
CA ILE A 154 -3.94 17.29 5.38
C ILE A 154 -5.19 17.32 6.29
N SER A 155 -6.32 17.86 5.81
CA SER A 155 -7.56 17.94 6.58
C SER A 155 -8.15 16.57 6.84
N SER A 156 -8.28 15.73 5.81
CA SER A 156 -8.75 14.33 5.96
C SER A 156 -7.88 13.54 6.93
N TYR A 157 -6.56 13.76 6.88
CA TYR A 157 -5.64 13.12 7.80
C TYR A 157 -5.76 13.66 9.23
N CYS A 158 -6.00 14.98 9.40
CA CYS A 158 -6.33 15.58 10.69
C CYS A 158 -7.67 15.05 11.24
N GLU A 159 -8.65 14.77 10.39
CA GLU A 159 -9.93 14.16 10.77
C GLU A 159 -9.73 12.72 11.26
N GLU A 160 -8.95 11.89 10.55
CA GLU A 160 -8.60 10.52 10.96
C GLU A 160 -7.93 10.52 12.34
N LEU A 161 -6.94 11.41 12.53
CA LEU A 161 -6.30 11.62 13.82
C LEU A 161 -7.25 12.14 14.90
N SER A 162 -8.17 13.03 14.55
CA SER A 162 -9.15 13.58 15.49
C SER A 162 -10.12 12.51 15.94
N GLU A 163 -10.61 11.65 15.04
CA GLU A 163 -11.47 10.52 15.39
C GLU A 163 -10.72 9.54 16.30
N PHE A 164 -9.44 9.30 16.02
CA PHE A 164 -8.56 8.49 16.87
C PHE A 164 -8.39 9.07 18.28
N LEU A 165 -8.44 10.39 18.46
CA LEU A 165 -8.29 11.06 19.76
C LEU A 165 -9.59 11.59 20.37
N LYS A 166 -10.71 11.43 19.68
CA LYS A 166 -12.06 11.84 20.10
C LYS A 166 -12.46 11.40 21.50
N PRO A 167 -12.11 10.19 22.00
CA PRO A 167 -12.42 9.79 23.36
C PRO A 167 -11.84 10.70 24.45
N TYR A 168 -10.87 11.56 24.11
CA TYR A 168 -10.19 12.45 25.04
C TYR A 168 -10.54 13.94 24.84
N ASN A 169 -11.51 14.23 23.95
CA ASN A 169 -11.85 15.59 23.54
C ASN A 169 -10.63 16.36 22.99
N LYS A 170 -9.88 15.68 22.11
CA LYS A 170 -8.68 16.17 21.46
C LYS A 170 -8.87 16.11 19.96
N SER A 171 -8.46 17.16 19.27
CA SER A 171 -8.64 17.27 17.83
C SER A 171 -7.44 17.92 17.17
N PHE A 172 -7.28 17.59 15.90
CA PHE A 172 -6.44 18.29 14.96
C PHE A 172 -7.31 19.18 14.08
N GLU A 173 -6.82 20.37 13.79
CA GLU A 173 -7.47 21.31 12.87
C GLU A 173 -6.46 21.85 11.88
N VAL A 174 -6.91 22.10 10.65
CA VAL A 174 -6.12 22.79 9.63
C VAL A 174 -6.58 24.25 9.57
N LYS A 175 -5.69 25.16 9.94
CA LYS A 175 -5.92 26.62 9.88
C LYS A 175 -5.16 27.21 8.72
N ASP A 176 -5.82 28.08 7.96
CA ASP A 176 -5.16 28.80 6.88
C ASP A 176 -4.47 30.06 7.43
N VAL A 177 -3.15 30.15 7.29
CA VAL A 177 -2.37 31.31 7.72
C VAL A 177 -1.61 31.88 6.53
N LYS A 178 -2.16 32.97 5.96
CA LYS A 178 -1.61 33.64 4.76
C LYS A 178 -1.46 32.69 3.55
N GLY A 179 -2.47 31.86 3.30
CA GLY A 179 -2.46 30.90 2.19
C GLY A 179 -1.63 29.64 2.44
N ASN A 180 -1.11 29.45 3.66
CA ASN A 180 -0.37 28.25 4.05
C ASN A 180 -1.18 27.46 5.09
N PRO A 181 -1.51 26.18 4.83
CA PRO A 181 -2.17 25.34 5.82
C PRO A 181 -1.25 25.09 7.01
N ARG A 182 -1.71 25.42 8.21
CA ARG A 182 -1.07 25.15 9.50
C ARG A 182 -1.90 24.12 10.25
N ILE A 183 -1.23 23.12 10.81
CA ILE A 183 -1.91 22.08 11.57
C ILE A 183 -1.82 22.46 13.04
N THR A 184 -2.95 22.44 13.72
CA THR A 184 -3.02 22.68 15.16
C THR A 184 -3.51 21.43 15.87
N PHE A 185 -2.99 21.19 17.07
CA PHE A 185 -3.48 20.17 18.00
C PHE A 185 -3.92 20.88 19.26
N ASN A 186 -5.20 20.77 19.62
CA ASN A 186 -5.82 21.53 20.72
C ASN A 186 -5.54 23.04 20.65
N ASN A 187 -5.74 23.63 19.49
CA ASN A 187 -5.47 25.05 19.20
C ASN A 187 -4.00 25.48 19.29
N GLN A 188 -3.05 24.58 19.55
CA GLN A 188 -1.63 24.89 19.47
C GLN A 188 -1.09 24.50 18.10
N GLU A 189 -0.44 25.44 17.41
CA GLU A 189 0.25 25.11 16.16
C GLU A 189 1.33 24.08 16.42
N ILE A 190 1.31 23.02 15.62
CA ILE A 190 2.29 21.94 15.70
C ILE A 190 2.92 21.74 14.33
N ARG A 191 4.11 21.14 14.33
CA ARG A 191 4.74 20.59 13.12
C ARG A 191 4.55 19.07 13.16
N PRO A 192 3.51 18.49 12.54
CA PRO A 192 3.12 17.12 12.83
C PRO A 192 4.23 16.12 12.53
N HIS A 193 4.91 16.24 11.38
CA HIS A 193 6.06 15.39 11.05
C HIS A 193 7.14 15.43 12.15
N HIS A 194 7.49 16.62 12.65
CA HIS A 194 8.46 16.73 13.75
C HIS A 194 7.94 16.08 15.03
N ASN A 195 6.68 16.33 15.40
CA ASN A 195 6.10 15.76 16.62
C ASN A 195 5.99 14.24 16.57
N PHE A 196 5.51 13.68 15.47
CA PHE A 196 5.44 12.22 15.27
C PHE A 196 6.84 11.59 15.24
N MET A 197 7.82 12.24 14.61
CA MET A 197 9.21 11.76 14.63
C MET A 197 9.80 11.75 16.05
N GLN A 198 9.54 12.81 16.83
CA GLN A 198 9.96 12.86 18.23
C GLN A 198 9.25 11.79 19.06
N SER A 199 7.95 11.58 18.82
CA SER A 199 7.21 10.50 19.47
C SER A 199 7.75 9.13 19.11
N GLN A 200 8.15 8.89 17.85
CA GLN A 200 8.73 7.63 17.42
C GLN A 200 10.08 7.37 18.11
N LYS A 201 10.95 8.38 18.21
CA LYS A 201 12.20 8.26 18.98
C LYS A 201 11.95 7.85 20.43
N VAL A 202 10.92 8.41 21.06
CA VAL A 202 10.51 8.02 22.42
C VAL A 202 9.99 6.58 22.49
N LEU A 203 9.20 6.14 21.50
CA LEU A 203 8.73 4.74 21.41
C LEU A 203 9.89 3.76 21.21
N GLU A 204 10.96 4.19 20.57
CA GLU A 204 12.19 3.42 20.40
C GLU A 204 12.99 3.31 21.69
N GLU A 205 13.06 4.41 22.47
CA GLU A 205 13.60 4.37 23.84
C GLU A 205 12.81 3.40 24.72
N PHE A 206 11.48 3.34 24.57
CA PHE A 206 10.63 2.42 25.34
C PHE A 206 10.93 0.94 25.09
N LYS A 207 11.54 0.58 23.95
CA LYS A 207 11.91 -0.82 23.65
C LYS A 207 12.85 -1.43 24.68
N ASN A 208 13.70 -0.60 25.29
CA ASN A 208 14.75 -1.02 26.22
C ASN A 208 14.51 -0.54 27.66
N ILE A 209 13.33 0.03 27.96
CA ILE A 209 12.98 0.47 29.31
C ILE A 209 12.33 -0.68 30.07
N GLU A 210 12.82 -0.93 31.28
CA GLU A 210 12.16 -1.79 32.24
C GLU A 210 10.87 -1.12 32.73
N VAL A 211 9.74 -1.78 32.52
CA VAL A 211 8.42 -1.30 32.90
C VAL A 211 8.00 -1.98 34.19
N ASP A 212 7.85 -1.20 35.27
CA ASP A 212 7.33 -1.73 36.54
C ASP A 212 5.81 -1.90 36.46
N GLY A 213 5.38 -3.13 36.17
CA GLY A 213 3.98 -3.55 36.11
C GLY A 213 3.20 -3.40 37.42
N SER A 214 3.88 -3.25 38.57
CA SER A 214 3.23 -3.05 39.86
C SER A 214 2.67 -1.62 40.04
N ASP A 215 3.01 -0.70 39.14
CA ASP A 215 2.59 0.69 39.16
C ASP A 215 1.14 0.90 38.69
N LYS A 216 0.19 0.36 39.47
CA LYS A 216 -1.25 0.42 39.19
C LYS A 216 -1.77 1.85 39.00
N GLN A 217 -1.12 2.83 39.66
CA GLN A 217 -1.51 4.24 39.57
C GLN A 217 -1.23 4.81 38.19
N LEU A 218 -0.04 4.55 37.62
CA LEU A 218 0.30 4.99 36.27
C LEU A 218 -0.60 4.34 35.22
N PHE A 219 -0.78 3.01 35.29
CA PHE A 219 -1.61 2.30 34.30
C PHE A 219 -3.07 2.72 34.35
N ALA A 220 -3.62 2.99 35.54
CA ALA A 220 -4.97 3.55 35.66
C ALA A 220 -5.09 4.92 34.97
N VAL A 221 -4.08 5.78 35.07
CA VAL A 221 -4.06 7.08 34.39
C VAL A 221 -3.91 6.94 32.88
N LEU A 222 -3.04 6.03 32.42
CA LEU A 222 -2.86 5.76 30.99
C LEU A 222 -4.14 5.19 30.36
N LYS A 223 -4.80 4.21 31.01
CA LYS A 223 -6.06 3.62 30.52
C LYS A 223 -7.21 4.63 30.46
N LYS A 224 -7.29 5.53 31.44
CA LYS A 224 -8.26 6.63 31.43
C LYS A 224 -7.92 7.71 30.39
N GLY A 225 -6.64 7.83 30.02
CA GLY A 225 -6.11 8.91 29.20
C GLY A 225 -6.36 10.27 29.82
N ASN A 226 -6.15 10.43 31.14
CA ASN A 226 -6.26 11.72 31.82
C ASN A 226 -4.87 12.37 32.00
N PHE A 227 -4.54 13.33 31.13
CA PHE A 227 -3.23 13.99 31.16
C PHE A 227 -3.02 14.84 32.42
N SER A 228 -4.09 15.42 32.99
CA SER A 228 -4.01 16.17 34.25
C SER A 228 -3.62 15.28 35.42
N ASP A 229 -4.17 14.06 35.47
CA ASP A 229 -3.80 13.07 36.49
C ASP A 229 -2.34 12.63 36.34
N LEU A 230 -1.83 12.48 35.11
CA LEU A 230 -0.41 12.22 34.86
C LEU A 230 0.46 13.34 35.44
N LYS A 231 0.11 14.62 35.19
CA LYS A 231 0.83 15.77 35.73
C LYS A 231 0.79 15.81 37.26
N ALA A 232 -0.33 15.42 37.87
CA ALA A 232 -0.45 15.32 39.33
C ALA A 232 0.46 14.21 39.90
N ILE A 233 0.44 13.00 39.30
CA ILE A 233 1.33 11.89 39.69
C ILE A 233 2.80 12.30 39.57
N LEU A 234 3.18 12.95 38.47
CA LEU A 234 4.53 13.44 38.25
C LEU A 234 5.00 14.43 39.33
N ARG A 235 4.13 15.38 39.74
CA ARG A 235 4.46 16.32 40.83
C ARG A 235 4.65 15.60 42.14
N THR A 236 3.70 14.73 42.51
CA THR A 236 3.76 13.94 43.74
C THR A 236 5.01 13.07 43.80
N ARG A 237 5.35 12.36 42.72
CA ARG A 237 6.54 11.51 42.66
C ARG A 237 7.83 12.30 42.68
N LYS A 238 7.88 13.50 42.08
CA LYS A 238 9.05 14.39 42.18
C LYS A 238 9.29 14.86 43.61
N GLU A 239 8.25 15.20 44.37
CA GLU A 239 8.41 15.55 45.79
C GLU A 239 8.81 14.32 46.64
N GLN A 240 8.16 13.18 46.42
CA GLN A 240 8.51 11.93 47.09
C GLN A 240 9.96 11.49 46.81
N ALA A 241 10.46 11.70 45.60
CA ALA A 241 11.85 11.41 45.23
C ALA A 241 12.84 12.31 45.99
N LYS A 242 12.49 13.56 46.31
CA LYS A 242 13.33 14.42 47.17
C LYS A 242 13.42 13.89 48.61
N GLU A 243 12.39 13.16 49.05
CA GLU A 243 12.35 12.47 50.34
C GLU A 243 13.01 11.07 50.31
N GLY A 244 13.64 10.69 49.19
CA GLY A 244 14.32 9.39 49.03
C GLY A 244 13.41 8.23 48.66
N LYS A 245 12.13 8.46 48.31
CA LYS A 245 11.23 7.41 47.82
C LYS A 245 11.50 7.08 46.35
N GLU A 246 11.25 5.83 45.97
CA GLU A 246 11.43 5.35 44.59
C GLU A 246 10.46 6.03 43.61
N PHE A 247 10.99 6.50 42.47
CA PHE A 247 10.18 7.02 41.37
C PHE A 247 9.92 5.92 40.33
N LYS A 248 8.92 5.08 40.60
CA LYS A 248 8.46 4.05 39.67
C LYS A 248 8.16 4.63 38.28
N ASN A 249 8.65 3.95 37.24
CA ASN A 249 8.44 4.30 35.82
C ASN A 249 8.80 5.75 35.47
N GLU A 250 9.84 6.34 36.10
CA GLU A 250 10.21 7.74 35.93
C GLU A 250 10.40 8.15 34.46
N LYS A 251 11.17 7.35 33.71
CA LYS A 251 11.47 7.65 32.29
C LYS A 251 10.20 7.71 31.44
N ILE A 252 9.28 6.78 31.65
CA ILE A 252 7.98 6.71 30.96
C ILE A 252 7.14 7.95 31.31
N CYS A 253 7.04 8.29 32.60
CA CYS A 253 6.25 9.44 33.03
C CYS A 253 6.82 10.75 32.47
N ARG A 254 8.16 10.93 32.48
CA ARG A 254 8.83 12.13 31.93
C ARG A 254 8.71 12.23 30.41
N ALA A 255 8.67 11.10 29.70
CA ALA A 255 8.45 11.07 28.26
C ALA A 255 7.05 11.57 27.90
N PHE A 256 6.02 11.07 28.58
CA PHE A 256 4.64 11.54 28.39
C PHE A 256 4.44 12.99 28.84
N ASP A 257 5.12 13.45 29.91
CA ASP A 257 5.08 14.85 30.40
C ASP A 257 5.39 15.88 29.30
N LYS A 258 6.34 15.53 28.43
CA LYS A 258 6.87 16.37 27.35
C LYS A 258 6.09 16.26 26.05
N ASN A 259 5.24 15.24 25.90
CA ASN A 259 4.54 14.96 24.65
C ASN A 259 3.10 14.52 24.92
N GLU A 260 2.21 15.52 25.01
CA GLU A 260 0.78 15.31 25.25
C GLU A 260 0.11 14.48 24.14
N LEU A 261 0.51 14.68 22.88
CA LEU A 261 0.01 13.88 21.76
C LEU A 261 0.37 12.40 21.93
N LEU A 262 1.63 12.09 22.24
CA LEU A 262 2.07 10.73 22.50
C LEU A 262 1.28 10.09 23.64
N PHE A 263 1.02 10.82 24.73
CA PHE A 263 0.23 10.32 25.85
C PHE A 263 -1.18 9.87 25.41
N TYR A 264 -1.92 10.73 24.69
CA TYR A 264 -3.28 10.38 24.27
C TYR A 264 -3.31 9.26 23.23
N SER A 265 -2.36 9.27 22.30
CA SER A 265 -2.26 8.20 21.31
C SER A 265 -1.93 6.85 21.95
N PHE A 266 -1.05 6.86 22.95
CA PHE A 266 -0.70 5.67 23.72
C PHE A 266 -1.88 5.18 24.56
N ALA A 267 -2.57 6.08 25.26
CA ALA A 267 -3.78 5.78 26.01
C ALA A 267 -4.85 5.12 25.13
N ASN A 268 -5.02 5.61 23.88
CA ASN A 268 -5.96 5.01 22.95
C ASN A 268 -5.59 3.57 22.58
N LYS A 269 -4.32 3.30 22.27
CA LYS A 269 -3.85 1.93 21.96
C LYS A 269 -3.90 1.00 23.17
N LEU A 270 -3.76 1.54 24.39
CA LEU A 270 -3.81 0.76 25.63
C LEU A 270 -5.23 0.31 26.01
N LYS A 271 -6.29 1.02 25.55
CA LYS A 271 -7.69 0.64 25.81
C LYS A 271 -8.08 -0.72 25.21
N SER A 272 -7.45 -1.11 24.11
CA SER A 272 -7.60 -2.44 23.52
C SER A 272 -6.74 -3.48 24.25
N SER A 273 -6.94 -3.64 25.56
CA SER A 273 -6.17 -4.59 26.38
C SER A 273 -6.38 -6.01 25.86
N MET A 274 -5.30 -6.70 25.53
CA MET A 274 -5.33 -8.08 25.01
C MET A 274 -4.69 -9.08 25.96
N PHE A 275 -4.01 -8.60 27.00
CA PHE A 275 -3.29 -9.42 27.95
C PHE A 275 -3.77 -9.12 29.37
N ASP A 276 -3.60 -10.09 30.27
CA ASP A 276 -3.95 -9.94 31.68
C ASP A 276 -2.95 -9.04 32.44
N ASP A 277 -1.72 -8.90 31.92
CA ASP A 277 -0.67 -8.12 32.55
C ASP A 277 -0.47 -6.73 31.88
N GLU A 278 -0.15 -5.74 32.70
CA GLU A 278 -0.01 -4.34 32.25
C GLU A 278 1.23 -4.13 31.37
N VAL A 279 2.28 -4.93 31.55
CA VAL A 279 3.55 -4.79 30.83
C VAL A 279 3.37 -5.23 29.37
N SER A 280 2.75 -6.37 29.13
CA SER A 280 2.43 -6.87 27.79
C SER A 280 1.48 -5.93 27.06
N ASN A 281 0.44 -5.42 27.74
CA ASN A 281 -0.45 -4.42 27.16
C ASN A 281 0.30 -3.13 26.79
N PHE A 282 1.22 -2.66 27.65
CA PHE A 282 2.06 -1.50 27.36
C PHE A 282 2.95 -1.73 26.14
N MET A 283 3.63 -2.87 26.08
CA MET A 283 4.51 -3.21 24.96
C MET A 283 3.73 -3.37 23.65
N MET A 284 2.54 -3.94 23.69
CA MET A 284 1.67 -4.05 22.51
C MET A 284 1.16 -2.69 22.04
N ALA A 285 0.74 -1.82 22.98
CA ALA A 285 0.33 -0.46 22.67
C ALA A 285 1.48 0.33 22.03
N ARG A 286 2.72 0.15 22.51
CA ARG A 286 3.94 0.73 21.92
C ARG A 286 4.13 0.29 20.47
N VAL A 287 4.12 -1.03 20.19
CA VAL A 287 4.29 -1.59 18.83
C VAL A 287 3.22 -1.07 17.86
N ARG A 288 1.96 -1.09 18.30
CA ARG A 288 0.83 -0.59 17.49
C ARG A 288 0.95 0.89 17.20
N LEU A 289 1.46 1.66 18.16
CA LEU A 289 1.60 3.10 18.00
C LEU A 289 2.79 3.45 17.11
N ASP A 290 3.88 2.70 17.18
CA ASP A 290 5.04 2.84 16.32
C ASP A 290 4.66 2.62 14.85
N SER A 291 4.00 1.49 14.54
CA SER A 291 3.48 1.23 13.19
C SER A 291 2.48 2.28 12.70
N PHE A 292 1.61 2.77 13.60
CA PHE A 292 0.69 3.86 13.28
C PHE A 292 1.46 5.15 12.93
N TYR A 293 2.46 5.53 13.72
CA TYR A 293 3.26 6.73 13.46
C TYR A 293 4.12 6.62 12.20
N GLU A 294 4.61 5.43 11.86
CA GLU A 294 5.28 5.20 10.58
C GLU A 294 4.35 5.45 9.39
N ASP A 295 3.12 4.89 9.41
CA ASP A 295 2.12 5.11 8.36
C ASP A 295 1.78 6.60 8.22
N ILE A 296 1.58 7.26 9.36
CA ILE A 296 1.31 8.70 9.45
C ILE A 296 2.45 9.54 8.88
N MET A 297 3.68 9.29 9.30
CA MET A 297 4.83 10.06 8.84
C MET A 297 5.14 9.79 7.38
N SER A 298 4.83 8.59 6.89
CA SER A 298 4.80 8.29 5.47
C SER A 298 3.83 9.26 4.79
N LYS A 299 2.53 9.21 5.12
CA LYS A 299 1.49 10.08 4.56
C LYS A 299 1.80 11.59 4.66
N LEU A 300 2.27 12.06 5.81
CA LEU A 300 2.60 13.48 6.06
C LEU A 300 3.90 13.93 5.38
N GLY A 301 4.92 13.08 5.34
CA GLY A 301 6.19 13.38 4.69
C GLY A 301 6.02 13.63 3.19
N PHE A 302 5.00 12.99 2.60
CA PHE A 302 4.58 13.18 1.22
C PHE A 302 3.76 14.46 1.02
N ALA A 303 2.72 14.67 1.83
CA ALA A 303 1.84 15.84 1.71
C ALA A 303 2.55 17.19 1.91
N SER A 304 3.66 17.21 2.64
CA SER A 304 4.34 18.44 3.02
C SER A 304 5.59 18.76 2.18
N GLY A 305 5.96 17.91 1.23
CA GLY A 305 7.26 18.01 0.53
C GLY A 305 8.48 17.87 1.47
N MET A 306 8.27 17.56 2.76
CA MET A 306 9.30 17.64 3.81
C MET A 306 10.23 16.43 3.86
N LYS A 307 9.88 15.30 3.23
CA LYS A 307 10.93 14.40 2.76
C LYS A 307 11.63 15.09 1.59
N LYS A 308 12.63 15.91 1.92
CA LYS A 308 13.77 16.11 1.02
C LYS A 308 14.39 14.73 0.78
N SER A 309 13.82 13.95 -0.15
CA SER A 309 14.69 13.20 -1.03
C SER A 309 15.65 14.25 -1.61
N GLU A 310 16.93 13.93 -1.74
CA GLU A 310 18.02 14.86 -2.10
C GLU A 310 17.90 15.46 -3.52
N SER A 311 16.71 15.59 -4.06
CA SER A 311 16.45 15.91 -5.44
C SER A 311 15.22 16.79 -5.59
N GLU A 312 15.46 17.86 -6.34
CA GLU A 312 14.72 19.11 -6.50
C GLU A 312 13.30 18.98 -7.11
N ASN A 313 12.70 17.79 -7.16
CA ASN A 313 11.48 17.52 -7.92
C ASN A 313 10.26 17.06 -7.08
N ALA A 314 10.31 17.06 -5.74
CA ALA A 314 9.20 16.59 -4.90
C ALA A 314 8.05 17.61 -4.73
N ASP A 315 8.27 18.89 -5.04
CA ASP A 315 7.28 19.98 -4.87
C ASP A 315 6.52 20.32 -6.16
N LYS A 316 6.69 19.53 -7.23
CA LYS A 316 6.08 19.86 -8.52
C LYS A 316 4.63 19.38 -8.55
N SER A 317 3.70 20.32 -8.65
CA SER A 317 2.30 20.03 -8.89
C SER A 317 2.14 19.26 -10.20
N VAL A 318 1.29 18.24 -10.18
CA VAL A 318 0.88 17.56 -11.41
C VAL A 318 -0.40 18.22 -11.87
N ASN A 319 -0.30 18.94 -12.98
CA ASN A 319 -1.41 19.68 -13.56
C ASN A 319 -1.90 19.02 -14.84
N ILE A 320 -1.04 18.23 -15.50
CA ILE A 320 -1.32 17.64 -16.79
C ILE A 320 -1.10 16.13 -16.71
N ILE A 321 -2.02 15.35 -17.26
CA ILE A 321 -1.83 13.93 -17.51
C ILE A 321 -1.86 13.67 -19.00
N MET A 322 -0.79 13.08 -19.49
CA MET A 322 -0.72 12.54 -20.84
C MET A 322 -1.18 11.09 -20.82
N VAL A 323 -2.12 10.75 -21.70
CA VAL A 323 -2.52 9.36 -21.96
C VAL A 323 -2.22 9.06 -23.42
N SER A 324 -1.57 7.93 -23.67
CA SER A 324 -1.06 7.56 -24.97
C SER A 324 -1.30 6.09 -25.28
N LYS A 325 -1.79 5.78 -26.47
CA LYS A 325 -1.83 4.41 -27.03
C LYS A 325 -0.65 4.12 -27.96
N ASP A 326 0.26 5.09 -28.08
CA ASP A 326 1.46 4.99 -28.91
C ASP A 326 2.38 3.91 -28.33
N ALA A 327 2.68 2.89 -29.14
CA ALA A 327 3.55 1.79 -28.75
C ALA A 327 4.95 2.28 -28.34
N TYR A 328 5.40 3.42 -28.89
CA TYR A 328 6.67 4.05 -28.53
C TYR A 328 6.66 4.59 -27.10
N ASP A 329 5.59 5.27 -26.70
CA ASP A 329 5.48 5.80 -25.34
C ASP A 329 5.38 4.65 -24.31
N ILE A 330 4.69 3.56 -24.66
CA ILE A 330 4.59 2.35 -23.85
C ILE A 330 5.96 1.67 -23.71
N ALA A 331 6.69 1.52 -24.81
CA ALA A 331 8.01 0.90 -24.81
C ALA A 331 9.06 1.73 -24.07
N THR A 332 8.95 3.06 -24.11
CA THR A 332 9.89 3.98 -23.45
C THR A 332 9.56 4.26 -21.98
N ALA A 333 8.33 3.96 -21.54
CA ALA A 333 7.92 3.99 -20.12
C ALA A 333 8.85 3.18 -19.20
N SER A 334 9.53 2.19 -19.77
CA SER A 334 10.23 1.12 -19.08
C SER A 334 11.75 1.38 -18.96
N ALA A 335 12.30 2.23 -19.83
CA ALA A 335 13.70 2.13 -20.22
C ALA A 335 14.73 2.91 -19.37
N TYR A 336 14.35 3.97 -18.64
CA TYR A 336 15.39 4.96 -18.28
C TYR A 336 15.48 5.50 -16.85
N ASN A 337 14.84 4.88 -15.85
CA ASN A 337 15.09 5.27 -14.44
C ASN A 337 14.86 4.14 -13.43
N ALA A 338 14.70 2.92 -13.93
CA ALA A 338 14.35 1.79 -13.11
C ALA A 338 15.62 0.93 -13.03
N PRO A 339 16.20 0.67 -11.84
CA PRO A 339 17.40 -0.16 -11.75
C PRO A 339 17.17 -1.48 -12.48
N ALA A 340 18.23 -2.13 -12.97
CA ALA A 340 18.17 -3.39 -13.74
C ALA A 340 17.32 -4.52 -13.11
N ARG A 341 16.93 -4.37 -11.83
CA ARG A 341 16.06 -5.27 -11.05
C ARG A 341 14.55 -4.98 -11.18
N THR A 342 14.14 -3.90 -11.82
CA THR A 342 12.72 -3.59 -12.04
C THR A 342 12.20 -4.35 -13.26
N CYS A 343 10.95 -4.82 -13.20
CA CYS A 343 10.33 -5.68 -14.22
C CYS A 343 10.11 -5.02 -15.60
N PHE A 344 10.70 -3.86 -15.84
CA PHE A 344 10.47 -2.99 -16.98
C PHE A 344 11.76 -2.64 -17.73
N HIS A 345 12.92 -3.14 -17.30
CA HIS A 345 14.16 -2.81 -18.02
C HIS A 345 14.22 -3.57 -19.36
N PRO A 346 14.29 -2.88 -20.51
CA PRO A 346 14.42 -3.52 -21.82
C PRO A 346 15.80 -4.18 -22.03
N VAL A 347 16.71 -4.07 -21.06
CA VAL A 347 18.02 -4.75 -21.07
C VAL A 347 18.22 -5.49 -19.75
N GLY A 348 17.16 -6.11 -19.19
CA GLY A 348 17.31 -6.98 -18.03
C GLY A 348 18.42 -8.00 -18.31
N LYS A 349 19.59 -7.81 -17.67
CA LYS A 349 20.69 -8.78 -17.70
C LYS A 349 20.11 -10.13 -17.27
N GLU A 350 20.65 -11.19 -17.87
CA GLU A 350 20.42 -12.61 -17.62
C GLU A 350 20.55 -13.00 -16.13
N VAL A 351 19.63 -12.53 -15.29
CA VAL A 351 19.46 -12.99 -13.92
C VAL A 351 18.09 -13.66 -13.87
N GLY A 352 18.03 -14.82 -14.54
CA GLY A 352 16.97 -15.81 -14.48
C GLY A 352 15.72 -15.48 -15.29
N GLU A 353 15.68 -15.94 -16.56
CA GLU A 353 14.52 -16.29 -17.41
C GLU A 353 13.23 -15.42 -17.41
N ASN A 354 13.19 -14.30 -16.71
CA ASN A 354 11.97 -13.56 -16.46
C ASN A 354 12.20 -12.05 -16.59
N LYS A 355 11.36 -11.41 -17.42
CA LYS A 355 10.94 -9.98 -17.43
C LYS A 355 11.33 -9.09 -18.63
N HIS A 356 11.21 -9.61 -19.85
CA HIS A 356 11.01 -8.76 -21.06
C HIS A 356 9.63 -8.97 -21.73
N HIS A 357 8.96 -10.09 -21.44
CA HIS A 357 7.64 -10.41 -21.98
C HIS A 357 6.54 -9.39 -21.60
N VAL A 358 6.73 -8.62 -20.52
CA VAL A 358 5.70 -7.72 -20.00
C VAL A 358 5.39 -6.56 -20.96
N VAL A 359 6.39 -5.88 -21.53
CA VAL A 359 6.14 -4.71 -22.40
C VAL A 359 5.56 -5.12 -23.75
N LYS A 360 6.08 -6.20 -24.36
CA LYS A 360 5.55 -6.75 -25.62
C LYS A 360 4.08 -7.17 -25.45
N THR A 361 3.78 -7.92 -24.38
CA THR A 361 2.41 -8.35 -24.06
C THR A 361 1.50 -7.18 -23.72
N ILE A 362 2.00 -6.10 -23.12
CA ILE A 362 1.19 -4.89 -22.92
C ILE A 362 0.86 -4.22 -24.25
N ILE A 363 1.82 -4.07 -25.16
CA ILE A 363 1.57 -3.50 -26.50
C ILE A 363 0.58 -4.39 -27.27
N GLU A 364 0.79 -5.71 -27.26
CA GLU A 364 -0.09 -6.73 -27.84
C GLU A 364 -1.54 -6.56 -27.35
N LYS A 365 -1.74 -6.45 -26.03
CA LYS A 365 -3.05 -6.29 -25.40
C LYS A 365 -3.66 -4.89 -25.54
N GLY A 366 -2.98 -3.98 -26.24
CA GLY A 366 -3.44 -2.60 -26.43
C GLY A 366 -3.36 -1.75 -25.16
N GLY A 367 -2.27 -1.87 -24.42
CA GLY A 367 -2.04 -1.04 -23.26
C GLY A 367 -2.02 0.46 -23.56
N LEU A 368 -2.12 1.23 -22.49
CA LEU A 368 -2.03 2.68 -22.48
C LEU A 368 -0.83 3.10 -21.64
N TYR A 369 -0.05 4.04 -22.15
CA TYR A 369 0.91 4.78 -21.35
C TYR A 369 0.23 5.98 -20.72
N MET A 370 0.45 6.18 -19.42
CA MET A 370 -0.01 7.34 -18.69
C MET A 370 1.18 8.03 -18.03
N ALA A 371 1.33 9.33 -18.25
CA ALA A 371 2.35 10.14 -17.60
C ALA A 371 1.71 11.35 -16.92
N ALA A 372 1.96 11.48 -15.62
CA ALA A 372 1.72 12.69 -14.87
C ALA A 372 2.85 13.67 -15.13
N LEU A 373 2.50 14.84 -15.62
CA LEU A 373 3.42 15.88 -16.04
C LEU A 373 3.28 17.12 -15.14
N ASP A 374 4.41 17.76 -14.86
CA ASP A 374 4.42 19.09 -14.26
C ASP A 374 3.99 20.17 -15.27
N GLU A 375 3.88 21.42 -14.83
CA GLU A 375 3.55 22.58 -15.68
C GLU A 375 4.52 22.78 -16.87
N LYS A 376 5.69 22.16 -16.81
CA LYS A 376 6.78 22.22 -17.80
C LYS A 376 6.83 20.96 -18.67
N LEU A 377 5.81 20.10 -18.56
CA LEU A 377 5.70 18.81 -19.24
C LEU A 377 6.80 17.79 -18.87
N ASN A 378 7.53 17.98 -17.76
CA ASN A 378 8.43 16.93 -17.27
C ASN A 378 7.60 15.81 -16.62
N PRO A 379 7.89 14.54 -16.91
CA PRO A 379 7.23 13.43 -16.23
C PRO A 379 7.60 13.40 -14.74
N VAL A 380 6.59 13.57 -13.88
CA VAL A 380 6.69 13.41 -12.42
C VAL A 380 6.57 11.93 -12.05
N PHE A 381 5.61 11.23 -12.67
CA PHE A 381 5.48 9.78 -12.60
C PHE A 381 4.77 9.21 -13.82
N ARG A 382 4.95 7.92 -14.06
CA ARG A 382 4.41 7.23 -15.24
C ARG A 382 3.90 5.85 -14.87
N SER A 383 2.86 5.39 -15.55
CA SER A 383 2.35 4.03 -15.44
C SER A 383 1.97 3.50 -16.82
N VAL A 384 1.86 2.19 -16.91
CA VAL A 384 1.32 1.51 -18.07
C VAL A 384 0.10 0.73 -17.62
N VAL A 385 -1.00 0.92 -18.34
CA VAL A 385 -2.28 0.27 -18.10
C VAL A 385 -2.49 -0.77 -19.19
N ALA A 386 -2.92 -1.98 -18.85
CA ALA A 386 -3.26 -3.00 -19.83
C ALA A 386 -4.70 -3.47 -19.60
N SER A 387 -5.49 -3.62 -20.66
CA SER A 387 -6.82 -4.22 -20.55
C SER A 387 -6.75 -5.73 -20.74
N TYR A 388 -7.58 -6.48 -20.01
CA TYR A 388 -7.84 -7.90 -20.24
C TYR A 388 -9.32 -8.20 -20.00
N LYS A 389 -9.84 -9.31 -20.53
CA LYS A 389 -11.18 -9.79 -20.18
C LYS A 389 -11.09 -10.84 -19.08
N ASN A 390 -11.89 -10.71 -18.03
CA ASN A 390 -12.00 -11.76 -17.02
C ASN A 390 -12.88 -12.93 -17.52
N ASP A 391 -13.05 -13.96 -16.68
CA ASP A 391 -13.86 -15.15 -16.99
C ASP A 391 -15.34 -14.86 -17.31
N LYS A 392 -15.83 -13.66 -16.96
CA LYS A 392 -17.19 -13.19 -17.26
C LYS A 392 -17.27 -12.38 -18.56
N GLY A 393 -16.15 -12.20 -19.24
CA GLY A 393 -16.03 -11.37 -20.44
C GLY A 393 -15.92 -9.87 -20.16
N GLU A 394 -15.85 -9.46 -18.89
CA GLU A 394 -15.77 -8.06 -18.47
C GLU A 394 -14.35 -7.53 -18.72
N VAL A 395 -14.22 -6.33 -19.29
CA VAL A 395 -12.90 -5.71 -19.54
C VAL A 395 -12.39 -5.08 -18.25
N ILE A 396 -11.26 -5.57 -17.75
CA ILE A 396 -10.52 -5.07 -16.58
C ILE A 396 -9.26 -4.37 -17.07
N TYR A 397 -8.97 -3.21 -16.49
CA TYR A 397 -7.73 -2.48 -16.71
C TYR A 397 -6.78 -2.70 -15.53
N ASP A 398 -5.65 -3.33 -15.78
CA ASP A 398 -4.55 -3.51 -14.82
C ASP A 398 -3.59 -2.32 -14.93
N VAL A 399 -3.52 -1.53 -13.85
CA VAL A 399 -2.62 -0.39 -13.74
C VAL A 399 -1.38 -0.86 -13.01
N ASN A 400 -0.25 -0.87 -13.70
CA ASN A 400 1.02 -1.22 -13.07
C ASN A 400 1.40 -0.22 -11.97
N ASN A 401 2.28 -0.66 -11.06
CA ASN A 401 2.88 0.24 -10.08
C ASN A 401 3.54 1.42 -10.82
N PRO A 402 3.14 2.66 -10.55
CA PRO A 402 3.71 3.81 -11.23
C PRO A 402 5.21 3.86 -10.95
N ALA A 403 6.00 4.03 -12.01
CA ALA A 403 7.42 4.32 -11.94
C ALA A 403 7.61 5.84 -11.81
N GLY A 404 8.49 6.28 -10.92
CA GLY A 404 8.67 7.68 -10.58
C GLY A 404 8.28 7.97 -9.12
N ARG A 405 8.33 9.24 -8.73
CA ARG A 405 8.10 9.65 -7.33
C ARG A 405 6.63 9.78 -7.06
N CYS A 406 5.97 8.63 -6.96
CA CYS A 406 4.54 8.58 -6.77
C CYS A 406 4.18 7.71 -5.60
N ASP A 407 3.50 8.31 -4.62
CA ASP A 407 2.89 7.60 -3.52
C ASP A 407 1.58 6.94 -3.95
N LEU A 408 0.88 6.37 -2.96
CA LEU A 408 -0.45 5.76 -3.09
C LEU A 408 -1.49 6.64 -3.81
N ASP A 409 -1.28 7.96 -3.88
CA ASP A 409 -2.26 8.92 -4.37
C ASP A 409 -2.17 9.21 -5.87
N GLY A 410 -1.00 9.18 -6.51
CA GLY A 410 -0.96 9.25 -7.98
C GLY A 410 -1.31 7.91 -8.63
N ARG A 411 -1.18 6.79 -7.90
CA ARG A 411 -1.92 5.57 -8.22
C ARG A 411 -3.40 5.86 -8.22
N LYS A 412 -4.04 6.23 -7.08
CA LYS A 412 -5.48 6.56 -7.02
C LYS A 412 -5.92 7.59 -8.07
N CYS A 413 -5.07 8.55 -8.41
CA CYS A 413 -5.33 9.51 -9.47
C CYS A 413 -5.40 8.83 -10.85
N PHE A 414 -4.41 8.01 -11.20
CA PHE A 414 -4.51 7.17 -12.39
C PHE A 414 -5.68 6.20 -12.33
N GLU A 415 -6.04 5.70 -11.15
CA GLU A 415 -7.21 4.85 -10.97
C GLU A 415 -8.50 5.61 -11.32
N GLU A 416 -8.69 6.81 -10.77
CA GLU A 416 -9.84 7.67 -11.05
C GLU A 416 -9.86 8.17 -12.49
N ILE A 417 -8.70 8.50 -13.06
CA ILE A 417 -8.61 8.91 -14.46
C ILE A 417 -8.94 7.74 -15.36
N THR A 418 -8.43 6.54 -15.07
CA THR A 418 -8.78 5.33 -15.82
C THR A 418 -10.29 5.09 -15.75
N LYS A 419 -10.91 5.16 -14.56
CA LYS A 419 -12.38 5.05 -14.42
C LYS A 419 -13.13 6.07 -15.28
N ASN A 420 -12.73 7.34 -15.21
CA ASN A 420 -13.43 8.43 -15.91
C ASN A 420 -13.16 8.46 -17.42
N LEU A 421 -11.95 8.09 -17.86
CA LEU A 421 -11.57 8.02 -19.27
C LEU A 421 -12.24 6.87 -19.99
N LEU A 422 -12.52 5.79 -19.27
CA LEU A 422 -13.16 4.62 -19.85
C LEU A 422 -14.65 4.85 -20.03
N ASN A 423 -15.32 5.54 -19.10
CA ASN A 423 -16.74 5.92 -19.17
C ASN A 423 -17.66 4.78 -19.68
N ASP A 424 -17.22 3.55 -19.49
CA ASP A 424 -17.80 2.37 -20.12
C ASP A 424 -18.67 1.71 -19.06
N LYS A 425 -19.98 1.70 -19.34
CA LYS A 425 -20.99 1.11 -18.45
C LYS A 425 -20.79 -0.40 -18.26
N GLU A 426 -19.93 -1.03 -19.07
CA GLU A 426 -19.60 -2.46 -19.01
C GLU A 426 -18.35 -2.78 -18.16
N VAL A 427 -17.63 -1.77 -17.64
CA VAL A 427 -16.46 -2.01 -16.78
C VAL A 427 -16.91 -2.28 -15.34
N SER A 428 -17.00 -3.56 -14.99
CA SER A 428 -17.43 -4.04 -13.66
C SER A 428 -16.38 -3.86 -12.56
N GLY A 429 -15.12 -3.60 -12.93
CA GLY A 429 -14.02 -3.59 -11.99
C GLY A 429 -12.77 -2.94 -12.58
N VAL A 430 -12.31 -1.89 -11.91
CA VAL A 430 -10.91 -1.49 -12.00
C VAL A 430 -10.21 -2.12 -10.80
N PHE A 431 -9.06 -2.75 -11.05
CA PHE A 431 -8.18 -3.42 -10.08
C PHE A 431 -8.61 -4.81 -9.61
N LYS A 432 -8.21 -5.83 -10.37
CA LYS A 432 -7.48 -6.92 -9.71
C LYS A 432 -6.08 -6.93 -10.30
N ARG A 433 -5.08 -6.74 -9.44
CA ARG A 433 -3.85 -7.50 -9.63
C ARG A 433 -4.31 -8.93 -9.46
N GLU A 434 -4.68 -9.61 -10.55
CA GLU A 434 -4.52 -11.06 -10.51
C GLU A 434 -3.08 -11.25 -10.08
N ASN A 435 -2.93 -12.05 -9.03
CA ASN A 435 -1.66 -12.35 -8.44
C ASN A 435 -0.70 -12.57 -9.61
N VAL A 436 0.35 -11.78 -9.74
CA VAL A 436 1.32 -12.06 -10.81
C VAL A 436 1.87 -13.48 -10.59
N ALA A 437 1.76 -14.01 -9.36
CA ALA A 437 1.89 -15.42 -9.04
C ALA A 437 1.01 -16.37 -9.88
N ASP A 438 -0.23 -16.06 -10.22
CA ASP A 438 -1.10 -16.94 -11.03
C ASP A 438 -0.63 -17.00 -12.50
N LEU A 439 -0.07 -15.89 -13.02
CA LEU A 439 0.64 -15.86 -14.30
C LEU A 439 1.98 -16.61 -14.26
N PHE A 440 2.61 -16.73 -13.08
CA PHE A 440 3.86 -17.48 -12.86
C PHE A 440 3.64 -18.95 -12.44
N GLU A 441 2.45 -19.33 -11.97
CA GLU A 441 2.09 -20.70 -11.59
C GLU A 441 1.91 -21.60 -12.82
N HIS A 442 1.46 -21.03 -13.94
CA HIS A 442 1.47 -21.75 -15.22
C HIS A 442 2.90 -22.07 -15.74
N GLN A 443 3.96 -21.55 -15.10
CA GLN A 443 5.36 -21.79 -15.49
C GLN A 443 6.26 -22.28 -14.33
N GLY A 444 5.70 -22.65 -13.17
CA GLY A 444 6.45 -23.37 -12.12
C GLY A 444 7.45 -22.54 -11.30
N LEU A 445 7.23 -21.23 -11.11
CA LEU A 445 8.23 -20.31 -10.53
C LEU A 445 7.86 -19.69 -9.16
N ALA A 446 6.97 -20.32 -8.39
CA ALA A 446 6.47 -19.79 -7.11
C ALA A 446 7.54 -19.57 -6.02
N GLU A 447 8.70 -20.20 -6.10
CA GLU A 447 9.68 -20.20 -5.00
C GLU A 447 10.57 -18.94 -4.92
N ALA A 448 10.70 -18.16 -6.00
CA ALA A 448 11.60 -16.99 -6.04
C ALA A 448 10.98 -15.68 -5.49
N ALA A 449 9.68 -15.66 -5.17
CA ALA A 449 8.96 -14.45 -4.74
C ALA A 449 8.92 -14.25 -3.21
N ALA A 450 9.64 -15.06 -2.42
CA ALA A 450 9.56 -15.11 -0.96
C ALA A 450 10.10 -13.88 -0.18
N GLY A 451 10.44 -12.77 -0.84
CA GLY A 451 11.07 -11.60 -0.21
C GLY A 451 10.26 -10.31 -0.19
N ILE A 452 9.06 -10.26 -0.79
CA ILE A 452 8.23 -9.06 -0.84
C ILE A 452 6.84 -9.44 -0.32
N PRO A 453 6.30 -8.80 0.74
CA PRO A 453 4.93 -9.03 1.13
C PRO A 453 4.03 -8.59 -0.03
N LEU A 454 3.47 -9.58 -0.73
CA LEU A 454 2.45 -9.36 -1.74
C LEU A 454 1.25 -8.76 -1.01
N LYS A 455 1.03 -7.45 -1.22
CA LYS A 455 -0.21 -6.77 -0.81
C LYS A 455 -1.38 -7.41 -1.57
N VAL A 456 -1.99 -8.42 -0.94
CA VAL A 456 -3.32 -8.95 -1.27
C VAL A 456 -4.29 -7.75 -1.29
N PRO A 457 -5.24 -7.68 -2.25
CA PRO A 457 -6.24 -6.62 -2.26
C PRO A 457 -6.88 -6.48 -0.88
N THR A 458 -6.64 -5.32 -0.27
CA THR A 458 -7.19 -5.00 1.05
C THR A 458 -8.67 -4.71 0.84
N ILE A 459 -9.54 -5.67 1.16
CA ILE A 459 -10.97 -5.40 1.28
C ILE A 459 -11.14 -4.41 2.42
N THR A 460 -11.43 -3.15 2.08
CA THR A 460 -11.43 -2.05 3.06
C THR A 460 -12.59 -2.12 4.05
N LYS A 461 -13.66 -2.88 3.75
CA LYS A 461 -14.71 -3.23 4.72
C LYS A 461 -15.59 -4.36 4.19
N LEU A 462 -15.82 -5.41 4.98
CA LEU A 462 -16.93 -6.36 4.74
C LEU A 462 -18.19 -5.77 5.35
N ASP A 463 -19.34 -5.98 4.71
CA ASP A 463 -20.63 -5.62 5.30
C ASP A 463 -20.92 -6.53 6.51
N GLU A 464 -20.61 -6.01 7.68
CA GLU A 464 -20.80 -6.64 8.98
C GLU A 464 -22.26 -7.08 9.28
N ASN A 465 -23.25 -6.52 8.56
CA ASN A 465 -24.65 -6.87 8.71
C ASN A 465 -25.10 -7.96 7.74
N LYS A 466 -24.35 -8.18 6.66
CA LYS A 466 -24.61 -9.23 5.67
C LYS A 466 -24.22 -10.60 6.22
N GLU A 467 -25.08 -11.59 5.97
CA GLU A 467 -24.70 -12.99 6.11
C GLU A 467 -24.01 -13.44 4.82
N PHE A 468 -22.76 -13.89 4.94
CA PHE A 468 -21.98 -14.38 3.82
C PHE A 468 -22.11 -15.89 3.71
N ASP A 469 -22.32 -16.36 2.49
CA ASP A 469 -22.10 -17.77 2.17
C ASP A 469 -20.60 -18.10 2.30
N PHE A 470 -20.27 -19.27 2.85
CA PHE A 470 -18.89 -19.69 3.06
C PHE A 470 -18.03 -19.66 1.78
N LYS A 471 -18.60 -20.00 0.62
CA LYS A 471 -17.87 -19.98 -0.66
C LYS A 471 -17.60 -18.56 -1.12
N GLU A 472 -18.61 -17.69 -1.01
CA GLU A 472 -18.48 -16.26 -1.33
C GLU A 472 -17.41 -15.63 -0.45
N LEU A 473 -17.46 -15.86 0.86
CA LEU A 473 -16.49 -15.34 1.81
C LEU A 473 -15.08 -15.88 1.58
N SER A 474 -14.94 -17.18 1.27
CA SER A 474 -13.63 -17.77 0.99
C SER A 474 -12.97 -17.17 -0.24
N LYS A 475 -13.76 -16.91 -1.31
CA LYS A 475 -13.29 -16.24 -2.52
C LYS A 475 -12.88 -14.78 -2.25
N ILE A 476 -13.67 -14.09 -1.43
CA ILE A 476 -13.40 -12.72 -0.96
C ILE A 476 -12.07 -12.67 -0.20
N LEU A 477 -11.83 -13.62 0.71
CA LEU A 477 -10.62 -13.67 1.55
C LEU A 477 -9.38 -14.21 0.82
N GLY A 478 -9.51 -14.69 -0.42
CA GLY A 478 -8.41 -15.32 -1.15
C GLY A 478 -7.99 -16.67 -0.57
N ASN A 479 -8.91 -17.40 0.08
CA ASN A 479 -8.64 -18.77 0.52
C ASN A 479 -8.55 -19.70 -0.71
N GLU A 480 -7.54 -20.58 -0.74
CA GLU A 480 -7.36 -21.58 -1.80
C GLU A 480 -8.53 -22.61 -1.77
N VAL A 481 -9.39 -22.58 -2.81
CA VAL A 481 -10.51 -23.52 -3.00
C VAL A 481 -10.05 -24.70 -3.86
N VAL A 482 -10.34 -25.94 -3.45
CA VAL A 482 -9.85 -27.16 -4.13
C VAL A 482 -10.69 -27.49 -5.37
N ASP A 483 -11.99 -27.23 -5.32
CA ASP A 483 -12.92 -27.46 -6.43
C ASP A 483 -14.06 -26.44 -6.35
N GLU A 484 -14.22 -25.60 -7.37
CA GLU A 484 -15.30 -24.62 -7.42
C GLU A 484 -16.70 -25.27 -7.42
N ASN A 485 -16.82 -26.56 -7.77
CA ASN A 485 -18.09 -27.29 -7.78
C ASN A 485 -18.41 -27.99 -6.46
N GLN A 486 -17.45 -28.14 -5.54
CA GLN A 486 -17.65 -28.76 -4.22
C GLN A 486 -17.49 -27.73 -3.09
N VAL A 487 -18.61 -27.06 -2.76
CA VAL A 487 -18.72 -26.05 -1.68
C VAL A 487 -18.19 -26.55 -0.31
N SER A 488 -18.10 -27.87 -0.13
CA SER A 488 -17.68 -28.53 1.11
C SER A 488 -16.19 -28.87 1.20
N LYS A 489 -15.32 -28.46 0.26
CA LYS A 489 -13.88 -28.75 0.32
C LYS A 489 -12.99 -27.56 -0.06
N VAL A 490 -12.10 -27.18 0.86
CA VAL A 490 -11.12 -26.08 0.69
C VAL A 490 -9.74 -26.51 1.13
N LYS A 491 -8.69 -25.86 0.61
CA LYS A 491 -7.30 -26.24 0.90
C LYS A 491 -6.85 -25.66 2.23
N SER A 492 -7.24 -24.43 2.52
CA SER A 492 -7.14 -23.82 3.84
C SER A 492 -8.24 -22.79 4.03
N PHE A 493 -8.65 -22.54 5.27
CA PHE A 493 -9.60 -21.48 5.59
C PHE A 493 -9.03 -20.58 6.67
N LYS A 494 -8.84 -19.31 6.35
CA LYS A 494 -8.35 -18.32 7.31
C LYS A 494 -9.24 -17.08 7.27
N LEU A 495 -9.99 -16.85 8.35
CA LEU A 495 -10.68 -15.58 8.56
C LEU A 495 -9.69 -14.56 9.17
N LYS A 496 -8.69 -14.17 8.38
CA LYS A 496 -7.79 -13.04 8.68
C LYS A 496 -7.48 -12.27 7.40
N LYS A 497 -7.44 -10.95 7.49
CA LYS A 497 -7.27 -10.06 6.32
C LYS A 497 -5.83 -10.00 5.82
N ASP A 498 -4.86 -10.28 6.71
CA ASP A 498 -3.40 -10.32 6.49
C ASP A 498 -2.73 -10.80 7.81
N ASP A 499 -1.39 -10.81 7.91
CA ASP A 499 -0.64 -10.91 9.18
C ASP A 499 -0.78 -9.66 10.08
N ARG A 500 -1.55 -8.67 9.61
CA ARG A 500 -2.03 -7.52 10.38
C ARG A 500 -3.39 -7.88 10.99
N GLN A 501 -3.48 -7.73 12.31
CA GLN A 501 -4.64 -8.03 13.18
C GLN A 501 -5.87 -7.15 12.87
N ASP A 502 -6.36 -7.13 11.64
CA ASP A 502 -7.65 -6.52 11.31
C ASP A 502 -8.75 -7.49 11.73
N GLU A 503 -9.55 -7.11 12.73
CA GLU A 503 -10.69 -7.88 13.23
C GLU A 503 -11.75 -8.06 12.10
N ILE A 504 -12.17 -9.30 11.83
CA ILE A 504 -13.23 -9.60 10.86
C ILE A 504 -14.43 -10.21 11.61
N ASP A 505 -15.44 -9.38 11.89
CA ASP A 505 -16.66 -9.80 12.58
C ASP A 505 -17.87 -9.85 11.65
N VAL A 506 -18.13 -11.02 11.05
CA VAL A 506 -19.16 -11.24 10.02
C VAL A 506 -20.00 -12.48 10.29
N LYS A 507 -21.26 -12.46 9.87
CA LYS A 507 -22.12 -13.67 9.90
C LYS A 507 -21.70 -14.60 8.76
N ILE A 508 -21.37 -15.84 9.10
CA ILE A 508 -20.96 -16.86 8.13
C ILE A 508 -21.99 -17.98 8.10
N LYS A 509 -22.53 -18.26 6.92
CA LYS A 509 -23.34 -19.44 6.65
C LYS A 509 -22.44 -20.58 6.19
N PHE A 510 -22.04 -21.41 7.15
CA PHE A 510 -21.24 -22.61 6.87
C PHE A 510 -22.06 -23.71 6.18
N PRO A 511 -21.43 -24.52 5.30
CA PRO A 511 -22.05 -25.75 4.81
C PRO A 511 -22.20 -26.76 5.95
N LYS A 512 -23.12 -27.72 5.80
CA LYS A 512 -23.35 -28.79 6.82
C LYS A 512 -22.12 -29.66 7.05
N SER A 513 -21.32 -29.85 6.00
CA SER A 513 -20.07 -30.60 5.99
C SER A 513 -18.99 -29.75 5.34
N LEU A 514 -17.81 -29.70 5.95
CA LEU A 514 -16.66 -28.96 5.45
C LEU A 514 -15.38 -29.78 5.65
N GLU A 515 -14.60 -29.92 4.60
CA GLU A 515 -13.27 -30.51 4.59
C GLU A 515 -12.24 -29.42 4.27
N VAL A 516 -11.23 -29.30 5.13
CA VAL A 516 -10.13 -28.36 5.02
C VAL A 516 -8.84 -29.17 4.96
N GLU A 517 -8.11 -29.13 3.84
CA GLU A 517 -6.94 -30.00 3.65
C GLU A 517 -5.76 -29.63 4.56
N ARG A 518 -5.61 -28.34 4.88
CA ARG A 518 -4.58 -27.80 5.77
C ARG A 518 -5.27 -27.21 7.01
N ASP A 519 -4.99 -25.95 7.34
CA ASP A 519 -5.44 -25.32 8.58
C ASP A 519 -6.81 -24.65 8.44
N PHE A 520 -7.59 -24.74 9.52
CA PHE A 520 -8.80 -23.96 9.73
C PHE A 520 -8.54 -22.92 10.84
N CYS A 521 -8.67 -21.64 10.52
CA CYS A 521 -8.42 -20.54 11.45
C CYS A 521 -9.58 -19.55 11.43
N LEU A 522 -10.27 -19.41 12.57
CA LEU A 522 -11.35 -18.44 12.79
C LEU A 522 -11.00 -17.55 13.98
N LYS A 523 -10.64 -16.30 13.72
CA LYS A 523 -10.23 -15.34 14.75
C LYS A 523 -11.14 -14.12 14.74
N ASP A 524 -11.36 -13.56 15.93
CA ASP A 524 -12.00 -12.25 16.12
C ASP A 524 -13.40 -12.13 15.49
N ASN A 525 -14.12 -13.26 15.40
CA ASN A 525 -15.47 -13.30 14.86
C ASN A 525 -16.50 -13.65 15.93
N SER A 526 -17.12 -12.61 16.48
CA SER A 526 -18.18 -12.74 17.47
C SER A 526 -19.49 -13.20 16.84
N LYS A 527 -19.72 -12.97 15.54
CA LYS A 527 -21.02 -13.28 14.89
C LYS A 527 -21.23 -14.75 14.55
N THR A 528 -20.18 -15.57 14.56
CA THR A 528 -20.33 -17.02 14.38
C THR A 528 -20.87 -17.69 15.64
N LYS A 529 -22.01 -18.36 15.50
CA LYS A 529 -22.66 -19.11 16.59
C LYS A 529 -22.39 -20.60 16.56
N ALA A 530 -22.16 -21.16 15.37
CA ALA A 530 -21.96 -22.58 15.18
C ALA A 530 -21.00 -22.85 14.02
N LEU A 531 -20.25 -23.94 14.16
CA LEU A 531 -19.34 -24.49 13.14
C LEU A 531 -20.07 -25.62 12.35
N PRO A 532 -19.55 -26.04 11.18
CA PRO A 532 -20.08 -27.20 10.46
C PRO A 532 -20.16 -28.44 11.35
N ASN A 533 -21.27 -29.17 11.32
CA ASN A 533 -21.45 -30.38 12.14
C ASN A 533 -20.39 -31.45 11.82
N ASN A 534 -20.03 -31.57 10.54
CA ASN A 534 -18.99 -32.48 10.05
C ASN A 534 -17.81 -31.63 9.54
N LEU A 535 -16.85 -31.34 10.41
CA LEU A 535 -15.68 -30.55 10.07
C LEU A 535 -14.43 -31.45 10.10
N LYS A 536 -13.78 -31.62 8.95
CA LYS A 536 -12.50 -32.31 8.82
C LYS A 536 -11.40 -31.30 8.52
N VAL A 537 -10.29 -31.37 9.24
CA VAL A 537 -9.14 -30.47 9.11
C VAL A 537 -7.86 -31.31 9.05
N GLY A 538 -7.13 -31.27 7.94
CA GLY A 538 -5.88 -32.01 7.75
C GLY A 538 -4.66 -31.37 8.41
N GLY A 539 -4.78 -30.10 8.83
CA GLY A 539 -3.76 -29.38 9.62
C GLY A 539 -4.24 -29.03 11.02
N ASP A 540 -3.88 -27.84 11.47
CA ASP A 540 -4.29 -27.31 12.77
C ASP A 540 -5.67 -26.63 12.69
N PHE A 541 -6.43 -26.75 13.78
CA PHE A 541 -7.70 -26.04 13.97
C PHE A 541 -7.51 -24.97 15.04
N GLU A 542 -7.74 -23.70 14.70
CA GLU A 542 -7.62 -22.57 15.62
C GLU A 542 -8.91 -21.75 15.65
N ILE A 543 -9.45 -21.56 16.85
CA ILE A 543 -10.49 -20.56 17.14
C ILE A 543 -10.00 -19.61 18.23
N SER A 544 -10.03 -18.30 17.97
CA SER A 544 -9.69 -17.31 18.99
C SER A 544 -10.66 -16.12 19.00
N ASN A 545 -10.97 -15.59 20.19
CA ASN A 545 -11.88 -14.45 20.37
C ASN A 545 -13.29 -14.66 19.74
N CYS A 546 -13.72 -15.91 19.57
CA CYS A 546 -15.02 -16.26 18.98
C CYS A 546 -16.10 -16.36 20.07
N LYS A 547 -16.56 -15.20 20.55
CA LYS A 547 -17.35 -15.12 21.79
C LYS A 547 -18.72 -15.80 21.76
N ASN A 548 -19.31 -16.10 20.61
CA ASN A 548 -20.65 -16.71 20.54
C ASN A 548 -20.64 -18.21 20.18
N ILE A 549 -19.47 -18.82 20.02
CA ILE A 549 -19.38 -20.28 19.82
C ILE A 549 -19.56 -20.97 21.17
N THR A 550 -20.59 -21.80 21.31
CA THR A 550 -20.90 -22.50 22.56
C THR A 550 -20.42 -23.94 22.60
N SER A 551 -20.09 -24.53 21.45
CA SER A 551 -19.67 -25.94 21.34
C SER A 551 -18.80 -26.19 20.12
N LEU A 552 -17.84 -27.12 20.24
CA LEU A 552 -17.18 -27.70 19.07
C LEU A 552 -18.08 -28.75 18.38
N PRO A 553 -17.92 -29.02 17.07
CA PRO A 553 -18.70 -30.02 16.35
C PRO A 553 -18.46 -31.44 16.86
N GLU A 554 -19.52 -32.24 17.01
CA GLU A 554 -19.44 -33.64 17.45
C GLU A 554 -18.51 -34.49 16.57
N ASN A 555 -18.58 -34.28 15.25
CA ASN A 555 -17.75 -34.97 14.27
C ASN A 555 -16.56 -34.13 13.82
N LEU A 556 -15.99 -33.31 14.71
CA LEU A 556 -14.74 -32.59 14.46
C LEU A 556 -13.58 -33.59 14.39
N ASN A 557 -12.98 -33.72 13.21
CA ASN A 557 -11.76 -34.50 12.99
C ASN A 557 -10.62 -33.56 12.61
N VAL A 558 -9.58 -33.51 13.44
CA VAL A 558 -8.40 -32.66 13.23
C VAL A 558 -7.16 -33.53 13.30
N GLU A 559 -6.36 -33.55 12.22
CA GLU A 559 -5.11 -34.32 12.19
C GLU A 559 -4.05 -33.69 13.10
N GLY A 560 -3.92 -32.36 13.09
CA GLY A 560 -3.03 -31.57 13.94
C GLY A 560 -3.56 -31.26 15.34
N ASN A 561 -3.18 -30.09 15.86
CA ASN A 561 -3.60 -29.56 17.16
C ASN A 561 -4.89 -28.72 17.06
N ILE A 562 -5.60 -28.63 18.18
CA ILE A 562 -6.79 -27.81 18.36
C ILE A 562 -6.42 -26.69 19.33
N LYS A 563 -6.30 -25.46 18.82
CA LYS A 563 -6.02 -24.28 19.63
C LYS A 563 -7.29 -23.47 19.86
N ILE A 564 -7.60 -23.24 21.13
CA ILE A 564 -8.78 -22.50 21.57
C ILE A 564 -8.29 -21.41 22.51
N ASP A 565 -8.61 -20.16 22.20
CA ASP A 565 -8.17 -19.01 22.99
C ASP A 565 -9.32 -17.98 23.12
N ASN A 566 -9.51 -17.40 24.30
CA ASN A 566 -10.51 -16.35 24.56
C ASN A 566 -11.92 -16.63 24.00
N CYS A 567 -12.40 -17.88 24.09
CA CYS A 567 -13.75 -18.28 23.70
C CYS A 567 -14.66 -18.40 24.93
N GLU A 568 -14.96 -17.27 25.56
CA GLU A 568 -15.61 -17.17 26.89
C GLU A 568 -16.92 -17.96 27.05
N ASN A 569 -17.71 -18.12 25.97
CA ASN A 569 -18.99 -18.83 26.01
C ASN A 569 -18.91 -20.29 25.56
N LEU A 570 -17.71 -20.82 25.30
CA LEU A 570 -17.54 -22.24 24.98
C LEU A 570 -17.93 -23.07 26.21
N LYS A 571 -18.95 -23.92 26.07
CA LYS A 571 -19.49 -24.74 27.15
C LYS A 571 -19.23 -26.22 26.97
N TYR A 572 -18.95 -26.63 25.73
CA TYR A 572 -18.95 -28.04 25.36
C TYR A 572 -17.80 -28.39 24.41
N ILE A 573 -16.99 -29.37 24.81
CA ILE A 573 -16.01 -30.04 23.96
C ILE A 573 -16.41 -31.53 23.86
N PRO A 574 -16.60 -32.07 22.65
CA PRO A 574 -16.88 -33.49 22.45
C PRO A 574 -15.84 -34.42 23.08
N THR A 575 -16.30 -35.51 23.69
CA THR A 575 -15.43 -36.44 24.44
C THR A 575 -14.47 -37.23 23.55
N ASN A 576 -14.77 -37.35 22.26
CA ASN A 576 -13.93 -38.03 21.26
C ASN A 576 -12.67 -37.25 20.86
N ILE A 577 -12.54 -35.97 21.23
CA ILE A 577 -11.35 -35.17 20.94
C ILE A 577 -10.27 -35.46 22.00
N PRO A 578 -9.07 -35.95 21.66
CA PRO A 578 -8.02 -36.21 22.64
C PRO A 578 -7.57 -34.94 23.38
N GLU A 579 -7.40 -35.01 24.71
CA GLU A 579 -7.02 -33.85 25.55
C GLU A 579 -5.66 -33.28 25.16
N ASN A 580 -4.71 -34.16 24.79
CA ASN A 580 -3.36 -33.76 24.42
C ASN A 580 -3.31 -32.92 23.13
N LYS A 581 -4.34 -33.00 22.27
CA LYS A 581 -4.48 -32.17 21.06
C LYS A 581 -4.99 -30.76 21.37
N ILE A 582 -5.63 -30.54 22.52
CA ILE A 582 -6.22 -29.24 22.87
C ILE A 582 -5.15 -28.34 23.49
N LYS A 583 -5.01 -27.12 22.97
CA LYS A 583 -4.07 -26.08 23.39
C LYS A 583 -4.84 -24.78 23.68
N GLY A 584 -4.28 -23.94 24.57
CA GLY A 584 -4.87 -22.64 24.93
C GLY A 584 -5.93 -22.68 26.04
N LEU A 585 -6.27 -23.88 26.53
CA LEU A 585 -7.06 -24.11 27.74
C LEU A 585 -6.22 -24.90 28.76
N SER A 586 -6.49 -24.71 30.04
CA SER A 586 -5.97 -25.56 31.11
C SER A 586 -6.56 -26.97 31.02
N PHE A 587 -5.86 -27.95 31.60
CA PHE A 587 -6.35 -29.33 31.65
C PHE A 587 -7.71 -29.41 32.37
N GLU A 588 -7.86 -28.69 33.48
CA GLU A 588 -9.10 -28.62 34.26
C GLU A 588 -10.26 -28.04 33.44
N GLU A 589 -10.02 -26.97 32.67
CA GLU A 589 -11.02 -26.37 31.79
C GLU A 589 -11.50 -27.37 30.73
N VAL A 590 -10.58 -28.10 30.09
CA VAL A 590 -10.91 -29.14 29.10
C VAL A 590 -11.79 -30.22 29.73
N MET A 591 -11.46 -30.69 30.93
CA MET A 591 -12.23 -31.72 31.63
C MET A 591 -13.64 -31.25 31.98
N VAL A 592 -13.80 -30.02 32.46
CA VAL A 592 -15.11 -29.42 32.75
C VAL A 592 -15.97 -29.31 31.48
N LEU A 593 -15.39 -28.86 30.36
CA LEU A 593 -16.11 -28.71 29.10
C LEU A 593 -16.54 -30.06 28.51
N LYS A 594 -15.73 -31.11 28.67
CA LYS A 594 -16.08 -32.48 28.28
C LYS A 594 -17.16 -33.08 29.17
N GLU A 595 -17.10 -32.86 30.47
CA GLU A 595 -18.13 -33.30 31.41
C GLU A 595 -19.47 -32.63 31.12
N ASN A 596 -19.46 -31.32 30.86
CA ASN A 596 -20.63 -30.57 30.41
C ASN A 596 -21.24 -31.18 29.13
N TYR A 597 -20.40 -31.58 28.17
CA TYR A 597 -20.87 -32.22 26.93
C TYR A 597 -21.55 -33.57 27.23
N LYS A 598 -20.92 -34.42 28.04
CA LYS A 598 -21.48 -35.72 28.47
C LYS A 598 -22.81 -35.55 29.19
N ASN A 599 -22.90 -34.61 30.12
CA ASN A 599 -24.13 -34.33 30.88
C ASN A 599 -25.25 -33.80 29.98
N ASN A 600 -24.93 -32.94 29.00
CA ASN A 600 -25.89 -32.47 28.02
C ASN A 600 -26.39 -33.62 27.13
N GLN A 601 -25.51 -34.47 26.59
CA GLN A 601 -25.90 -35.64 25.80
C GLN A 601 -26.83 -36.58 26.57
N ASN A 602 -26.49 -36.90 27.83
CA ASN A 602 -27.33 -37.70 28.71
C ASN A 602 -28.70 -37.04 28.95
N PHE A 603 -28.74 -35.72 29.15
CA PHE A 603 -29.98 -34.97 29.32
C PHE A 603 -30.84 -34.98 28.05
N GLN A 604 -30.24 -34.80 26.86
CA GLN A 604 -30.96 -34.87 25.58
C GLN A 604 -31.50 -36.29 25.30
N MET A 605 -30.73 -37.33 25.60
CA MET A 605 -31.18 -38.72 25.50
C MET A 605 -32.33 -39.01 26.47
N ALA A 606 -32.24 -38.55 27.72
CA ALA A 606 -33.31 -38.70 28.71
C ALA A 606 -34.58 -37.92 28.31
N LYS A 607 -34.44 -36.73 27.70
CA LYS A 607 -35.56 -35.95 27.16
C LYS A 607 -36.21 -36.69 25.99
N ARG A 608 -35.43 -37.23 25.05
CA ARG A 608 -35.94 -38.06 23.94
C ARG A 608 -36.63 -39.33 24.44
N ALA A 609 -36.11 -39.99 25.47
CA ALA A 609 -36.73 -41.16 26.08
C ALA A 609 -38.05 -40.84 26.82
N LYS A 610 -38.16 -39.66 27.46
CA LYS A 610 -39.39 -39.21 28.13
C LYS A 610 -40.49 -38.74 27.15
N PHE A 611 -40.14 -38.15 26.02
CA PHE A 611 -41.12 -37.66 25.03
C PHE A 611 -41.39 -38.64 23.88
N GLY A 612 -40.52 -39.63 23.64
CA GLY A 612 -40.71 -40.68 22.63
C GLY A 612 -41.66 -41.81 23.06
N ASN A 613 -42.11 -41.83 24.32
CA ASN A 613 -43.10 -42.80 24.82
C ASN A 613 -44.56 -42.32 24.71
N ASN A 614 -44.81 -41.14 24.13
CA ASN A 614 -46.17 -40.63 23.85
C ASN A 614 -46.61 -40.81 22.39
N SER A 615 -45.91 -41.64 21.61
CA SER A 615 -46.38 -42.11 20.31
C SER A 615 -46.31 -43.64 20.26
N LYS A 616 -47.18 -44.30 21.03
CA LYS A 616 -47.62 -45.67 20.79
C LYS A 616 -49.12 -45.75 21.03
#